data_AF-A0A7W1FY87-F1
#
_entry.id   AF-A0A7W1FY87-F1
#
_cell.length_a   1.000
_cell.length_b   1.000
_cell.length_c   1.000
_cell.angle_alpha   90.00
_cell.angle_beta   90.00
_cell.angle_gamma   90.00
#
_symmetry.space_group_name_H-M   'P 1'
#
loop_
_entity.id
_entity.type
_entity.pdbx_description
1 polymer ?
#
loop_
_entity_poly.entity_id
_entity_poly.type
_entity_poly.pdbx_seq_one_letter_code
_entity_poly.pdbx_strand_id
1 'polypeptide(L)'
;FGVDVVTKQDEMVKSTLEGTVVFTGFSAKDGYVIQIQHSNNLTSIYKHNAEILKKTGDRIKSGEAISVVGNTGELSKGPHLHFELWYNGIPINPQDCISF
;
A
#
# COMPACT_ATOMS: atom_id res chain seq x y z
N PHE A 1 1.16 9.82 8.33
CA PHE A 1 1.95 8.82 9.06
C PHE A 1 2.12 7.63 8.16
N GLY A 2 3.29 7.02 8.16
CA GLY A 2 3.61 5.87 7.33
C GLY A 2 4.89 5.20 7.83
N VAL A 3 5.12 3.98 7.38
CA VAL A 3 6.32 3.20 7.67
C VAL A 3 6.95 2.76 6.35
N ASP A 4 8.26 2.86 6.28
CA ASP A 4 9.02 2.36 5.14
C ASP A 4 9.51 0.95 5.46
N VAL A 5 9.09 -0.02 4.66
CA VAL A 5 9.52 -1.41 4.75
C VAL A 5 10.57 -1.63 3.67
N VAL A 6 11.84 -1.71 4.09
CA VAL A 6 12.96 -1.94 3.20
C VAL A 6 12.88 -3.37 2.67
N THR A 7 12.89 -3.50 1.35
CA THR A 7 12.87 -4.80 0.68
C THR A 7 13.50 -4.68 -0.70
N LYS A 8 13.66 -5.80 -1.39
CA LYS A 8 14.23 -5.82 -2.74
C LYS A 8 13.19 -5.36 -3.77
N GLN A 9 13.67 -4.79 -4.86
CA GLN A 9 12.83 -4.54 -6.03
C GLN A 9 12.25 -5.88 -6.53
N ASP A 10 11.06 -5.82 -7.13
CA ASP A 10 10.34 -6.96 -7.71
C ASP A 10 9.75 -7.95 -6.69
N GLU A 11 9.88 -7.69 -5.39
CA GLU A 11 9.18 -8.44 -4.35
C GLU A 11 7.67 -8.16 -4.37
N MET A 12 6.87 -9.17 -4.00
CA MET A 12 5.42 -9.05 -3.98
C MET A 12 4.95 -8.28 -2.75
N VAL A 13 4.17 -7.22 -2.97
CA VAL A 13 3.42 -6.55 -1.91
C VAL A 13 2.09 -7.28 -1.74
N LYS A 14 1.80 -7.65 -0.49
CA LYS A 14 0.57 -8.36 -0.12
C LYS A 14 -0.34 -7.48 0.71
N SER A 15 -1.65 -7.66 0.56
CA SER A 15 -2.62 -6.95 1.38
C SER A 15 -2.55 -7.41 2.83
N THR A 16 -2.58 -6.47 3.77
CA THR A 16 -2.49 -6.74 5.21
C THR A 16 -3.78 -7.36 5.75
N LEU A 17 -4.93 -7.06 5.12
CA LEU A 17 -6.25 -7.54 5.49
C LEU A 17 -7.13 -7.70 4.25
N GLU A 18 -8.22 -8.44 4.37
CA GLU A 18 -9.22 -8.50 3.30
C GLU A 18 -9.97 -7.16 3.14
N GLY A 19 -10.42 -6.86 1.94
CA GLY A 19 -11.07 -5.58 1.66
C GLY A 19 -11.44 -5.40 0.20
N THR A 20 -11.73 -4.15 -0.17
CA THR A 20 -12.01 -3.74 -1.54
C THR A 20 -11.05 -2.65 -1.98
N VAL A 21 -10.48 -2.77 -3.17
CA VAL A 21 -9.63 -1.72 -3.75
C VAL A 21 -10.50 -0.50 -4.04
N VAL A 22 -10.21 0.62 -3.37
CA VAL A 22 -10.96 1.87 -3.54
C VAL A 22 -10.22 2.89 -4.42
N PHE A 23 -8.92 2.70 -4.62
CA PHE A 23 -8.13 3.55 -5.49
C PHE A 23 -6.92 2.81 -6.04
N THR A 24 -6.63 3.05 -7.32
CA THR A 24 -5.36 2.76 -7.96
C THR A 24 -4.98 3.95 -8.83
N GLY A 25 -3.73 4.40 -8.79
CA GLY A 25 -3.30 5.52 -9.61
C GLY A 25 -1.82 5.79 -9.56
N PHE A 26 -1.35 6.64 -10.47
CA PHE A 26 0.02 7.12 -10.50
C PHE A 26 0.06 8.61 -10.17
N SER A 27 1.03 9.02 -9.37
CA SER A 27 1.41 10.43 -9.24
C SER A 27 2.93 10.58 -9.34
N ALA A 28 3.41 11.71 -9.86
CA ALA A 28 4.85 11.98 -9.93
C ALA A 28 5.52 11.95 -8.54
N LYS A 29 4.77 12.29 -7.50
CA LYS A 29 5.26 12.34 -6.12
C LYS A 29 5.28 10.96 -5.44
N ASP A 30 4.18 10.21 -5.51
CA ASP A 30 3.95 8.97 -4.76
C ASP A 30 4.19 7.70 -5.59
N GLY A 31 4.43 7.84 -6.90
CA GLY A 31 4.58 6.70 -7.80
C GLY A 31 3.26 5.98 -8.03
N TYR A 32 3.33 4.66 -8.25
CA TYR A 32 2.12 3.83 -8.31
C TYR A 32 1.58 3.54 -6.92
N VAL A 33 0.31 3.82 -6.72
CA VAL A 33 -0.39 3.72 -5.44
C VAL A 33 -1.61 2.82 -5.57
N ILE A 34 -1.82 1.98 -4.57
CA ILE A 34 -3.05 1.20 -4.36
C ILE A 34 -3.57 1.44 -2.95
N GLN A 35 -4.89 1.64 -2.81
CA GLN A 35 -5.57 1.80 -1.53
C GLN A 35 -6.68 0.77 -1.38
N ILE A 36 -6.75 0.14 -0.21
CA ILE A 36 -7.72 -0.90 0.10
C ILE A 36 -8.52 -0.49 1.32
N GLN A 37 -9.85 -0.44 1.15
CA GLN A 37 -10.80 -0.24 2.24
C GLN A 37 -11.10 -1.60 2.87
N HIS A 38 -10.85 -1.69 4.17
CA HIS A 38 -11.17 -2.83 5.02
C HIS A 38 -12.41 -2.54 5.85
N SER A 39 -12.87 -3.56 6.58
CA SER A 39 -13.88 -3.41 7.64
C SER A 39 -13.46 -2.39 8.70
N ASN A 40 -14.43 -1.88 9.47
CA ASN A 40 -14.21 -0.93 10.57
C ASN A 40 -13.54 0.40 10.14
N ASN A 41 -13.84 0.89 8.93
CA ASN A 41 -13.33 2.17 8.40
C ASN A 41 -11.79 2.27 8.41
N LEU A 42 -11.12 1.12 8.27
CA LEU A 42 -9.67 1.04 8.18
C LEU A 42 -9.25 1.00 6.71
N THR A 43 -8.28 1.81 6.33
CA THR A 43 -7.77 1.88 4.96
C THR A 43 -6.27 1.69 4.96
N SER A 44 -5.78 0.74 4.16
CA SER A 44 -4.35 0.55 3.91
C SER A 44 -3.94 1.21 2.59
N ILE A 45 -2.76 1.81 2.57
CA ILE A 45 -2.21 2.50 1.40
C ILE A 45 -0.80 2.00 1.15
N TYR A 46 -0.52 1.63 -0.10
CA TYR A 46 0.77 1.10 -0.56
C TYR A 46 1.27 1.98 -1.69
N LYS A 47 2.47 2.58 -1.54
CA LYS A 47 3.03 3.53 -2.52
C LYS A 47 4.38 3.07 -3.06
N HIS A 48 4.91 3.83 -4.02
CA HIS A 48 6.20 3.61 -4.68
C HIS A 48 6.32 2.27 -5.42
N ASN A 49 5.19 1.64 -5.73
CA ASN A 49 5.15 0.34 -6.39
C ASN A 49 5.73 0.43 -7.81
N ALA A 50 6.25 -0.67 -8.34
CA ALA A 50 6.64 -0.78 -9.75
C ALA A 50 5.41 -1.01 -10.64
N GLU A 51 4.49 -1.86 -10.16
CA GLU A 51 3.28 -2.27 -10.87
C GLU A 51 2.14 -2.52 -9.88
N ILE A 52 0.90 -2.24 -10.29
CA ILE A 52 -0.31 -2.59 -9.55
C ILE A 52 -0.99 -3.79 -10.23
N LEU A 53 -1.25 -4.86 -9.45
CA LEU A 53 -1.79 -6.13 -9.96
C LEU A 53 -3.33 -6.21 -9.87
N LYS A 54 -3.97 -5.16 -9.32
CA LYS A 54 -5.40 -5.08 -9.04
C LYS A 54 -6.00 -3.79 -9.58
N LYS A 55 -7.32 -3.73 -9.63
CA LYS A 55 -8.08 -2.58 -10.14
C LYS A 55 -9.07 -2.09 -9.09
N THR A 56 -9.42 -0.82 -9.15
CA THR A 56 -10.52 -0.26 -8.33
C THR A 56 -11.78 -1.11 -8.48
N GLY A 57 -12.39 -1.48 -7.36
CA GLY A 57 -13.54 -2.37 -7.29
C GLY A 57 -13.22 -3.83 -7.02
N ASP A 58 -11.96 -4.27 -7.16
CA ASP A 58 -11.57 -5.65 -6.88
C ASP A 58 -11.70 -5.97 -5.38
N ARG A 59 -12.21 -7.17 -5.07
CA ARG A 59 -12.18 -7.73 -3.72
C ARG A 59 -10.87 -8.46 -3.49
N ILE A 60 -10.25 -8.21 -2.34
CA ILE A 60 -8.93 -8.71 -1.98
C ILE A 60 -9.04 -9.55 -0.71
N LYS A 61 -8.35 -10.70 -0.69
CA LYS A 61 -8.17 -11.51 0.52
C LYS A 61 -6.93 -11.08 1.28
N SER A 62 -6.92 -11.30 2.59
CA SER A 62 -5.73 -11.11 3.41
C SER A 62 -4.55 -11.94 2.86
N GLY A 63 -3.38 -11.30 2.71
CA GLY A 63 -2.17 -11.94 2.16
C GLY A 63 -2.15 -12.10 0.64
N GLU A 64 -3.17 -11.66 -0.08
CA GLU A 64 -3.19 -11.67 -1.54
C GLU A 64 -2.22 -10.64 -2.12
N ALA A 65 -1.51 -11.01 -3.20
CA ALA A 65 -0.61 -10.09 -3.89
C ALA A 65 -1.39 -8.99 -4.62
N ILE A 66 -1.00 -7.73 -4.38
CA ILE A 66 -1.72 -6.54 -4.86
C ILE A 66 -0.87 -5.62 -5.74
N SER A 67 0.44 -5.64 -5.55
CA SER A 67 1.40 -4.84 -6.30
C SER A 67 2.80 -5.45 -6.19
N VAL A 68 3.73 -4.88 -6.95
CA VAL A 68 5.15 -5.23 -6.95
C VAL A 68 5.94 -4.06 -6.38
N VAL A 69 6.90 -4.33 -5.50
CA VAL A 69 7.78 -3.30 -4.93
C VAL A 69 8.55 -2.60 -6.03
N GLY A 70 8.57 -1.28 -5.98
CA GLY A 70 9.33 -0.47 -6.92
C GLY A 70 10.19 0.58 -6.23
N ASN A 71 10.52 1.58 -7.03
CA ASN A 71 11.20 2.81 -6.62
C ASN A 71 10.61 3.97 -7.43
N THR A 72 9.28 4.01 -7.55
CA THR A 72 8.58 5.01 -8.37
C THR A 72 8.15 6.21 -7.55
N GLY A 73 8.14 7.38 -8.19
CA GLY A 73 7.80 8.65 -7.56
C GLY A 73 9.02 9.37 -6.95
N GLU A 74 8.98 10.70 -6.96
CA GLU A 74 10.09 11.57 -6.53
C GLU A 74 10.46 11.42 -5.05
N LEU A 75 9.52 10.97 -4.22
CA LEU A 75 9.79 10.75 -2.79
C LEU A 75 10.50 9.43 -2.51
N SER A 76 10.60 8.53 -3.49
CA SER A 76 11.26 7.24 -3.31
C SER A 76 12.78 7.38 -3.43
N LYS A 77 13.52 6.96 -2.40
CA LYS A 77 15.00 7.08 -2.32
C LYS A 77 15.74 5.76 -2.56
N GLY A 78 15.04 4.72 -3.00
CA GLY A 78 15.54 3.36 -3.21
C GLY A 78 14.40 2.35 -3.16
N PRO A 79 14.62 1.05 -3.48
CA PRO A 79 13.58 0.04 -3.40
C PRO A 79 13.05 -0.13 -1.97
N HIS A 80 11.77 0.18 -1.76
CA HIS A 80 11.06 -0.03 -0.49
C HIS A 80 9.54 0.03 -0.73
N LEU A 81 8.78 -0.44 0.25
CA LEU A 81 7.35 -0.18 0.34
C LEU A 81 7.12 0.97 1.34
N HIS A 82 6.48 2.04 0.89
CA HIS A 82 5.89 3.01 1.81
C HIS A 82 4.44 2.60 2.12
N PHE A 83 4.20 2.28 3.38
CA PHE A 83 2.92 1.79 3.88
C PHE A 83 2.27 2.80 4.82
N GLU A 84 1.00 3.10 4.59
CA GLU A 84 0.19 3.91 5.51
C GLU A 84 -1.05 3.16 5.96
N LEU A 85 -1.53 3.50 7.16
CA LEU A 85 -2.76 2.99 7.73
C LEU A 85 -3.61 4.16 8.21
N TRP A 86 -4.87 4.18 7.80
CA TRP A 86 -5.81 5.26 8.07
C TRP A 86 -7.03 4.69 8.78
N TYR A 87 -7.47 5.31 9.86
CA TYR A 87 -8.67 4.93 10.60
C TYR A 87 -9.64 6.11 10.64
N ASN A 88 -10.89 5.88 10.21
CA ASN A 88 -11.90 6.94 10.06
C ASN A 88 -11.39 8.15 9.24
N GLY A 89 -10.61 7.88 8.19
CA GLY A 89 -10.05 8.89 7.29
C GLY A 89 -8.86 9.68 7.85
N ILE A 90 -8.35 9.32 9.04
CA ILE A 90 -7.20 9.97 9.66
C ILE A 90 -6.01 9.00 9.64
N PRO A 91 -4.81 9.41 9.19
CA PRO A 91 -3.63 8.56 9.24
C PRO A 91 -3.22 8.27 10.68
N ILE A 92 -2.99 7.01 11.00
CA ILE A 92 -2.49 6.53 12.30
C ILE A 92 -1.08 5.94 12.14
N ASN A 93 -0.38 5.73 13.26
CA ASN A 93 0.92 5.06 13.23
C ASN A 93 0.75 3.55 12.97
N PRO A 94 1.25 3.00 11.85
CA PRO A 94 1.11 1.57 11.57
C PRO A 94 1.78 0.66 12.60
N GLN A 95 2.87 1.12 13.24
CA GLN A 95 3.63 0.33 14.20
C GLN A 95 2.86 0.07 15.51
N ASP A 96 1.81 0.84 15.79
CA ASP A 96 0.96 0.61 16.97
C ASP A 96 0.01 -0.58 16.75
N CYS A 97 -0.19 -1.00 15.49
CA CYS A 97 -1.16 -2.02 15.10
C CYS A 97 -0.52 -3.26 14.46
N ILE A 98 0.67 -3.12 13.87
CA ILE A 98 1.30 -4.15 13.05
C ILE A 98 2.77 -4.29 13.46
N SER A 99 3.20 -5.54 13.69
CA SER A 99 4.63 -5.88 13.77
C SER A 99 5.13 -6.18 12.36
N PHE A 100 6.13 -5.44 11.92
CA PHE A 100 6.78 -5.58 10.61
C PHE A 100 8.03 -6.44 10.69
#